data_AF-A0A3P5ZIZ1-F1
#
_entry.id   AF-A0A3P5ZIZ1-F1
#
_cell.length_a   1.000
_cell.length_b   1.000
_cell.length_c   1.000
_cell.angle_alpha   90.00
_cell.angle_beta   90.00
_cell.angle_gamma   90.00
#
_symmetry.space_group_name_H-M   'P 1'
#
loop_
_entity.id
_entity.type
_entity.pdbx_description
1 polymer ?
#
loop_
_entity_poly.entity_id
_entity_poly.type
_entity_poly.pdbx_seq_one_letter_code
_entity_poly.pdbx_strand_id
1 'polypeptide(L)'
;MSDKFSPTLRLGDLNDFIAPSQACVISLKGSKKPLDKKPDRPQVVLTPKQQLEPVKISLKDCLACSGCITSAETVMLEKQSLDEFLSALTKGKDVIVSLSPQSRASIAVHYDISPLQVFKKLTTFLKSLGVKAVFDTSCSRDLVLIEACNEFVNRFKQASSDDGENAQSPLPVLSSACPGWICYAEKTLGSFVLPYVSSVKSPQQAIGAAIKHHLCQALGLRYSLETLVILSYIVGYIVDPFIGTRLEEIYHVTVMPCYDKKLEAARDDFVFGDNLTEVDSVLTTGEILDLLKLKGVDFKDLEESPLDRLLTNVTEEGHLYGVAGSSGGYAETIFRHAAKALFGHTIEGPLEFKTLRNSDFRELTLELEGKTVLKFATCYGFQNLQNIVRKLKTRKCDYQYVEIMACPAGCLNGGGQIKPKTGQTPKELINSLEATYMNDTALSTDPFQNPIAKRLSDEWLHEPGSHEAKKYLHTQYHAVVKSVTAQLNNW
;
A
#
# COMPACT_ATOMS: atom_id res chain seq x y z
N MET A 1 8.92 -31.83 -49.71
CA MET A 1 7.53 -31.32 -49.66
C MET A 1 6.95 -31.82 -48.35
N SER A 2 7.04 -31.05 -47.25
CA SER A 2 6.30 -29.84 -46.86
C SER A 2 5.23 -30.19 -45.80
N ASP A 3 5.53 -29.77 -44.56
CA ASP A 3 4.67 -29.23 -43.49
C ASP A 3 3.31 -29.87 -43.14
N LYS A 4 3.07 -30.08 -41.83
CA LYS A 4 2.41 -29.06 -40.96
C LYS A 4 2.25 -29.51 -39.48
N PHE A 5 2.83 -28.68 -38.61
CA PHE A 5 2.49 -28.27 -37.23
C PHE A 5 2.39 -29.25 -36.03
N SER A 6 3.10 -28.83 -34.97
CA SER A 6 3.24 -29.39 -33.61
C SER A 6 2.03 -29.06 -32.71
N PRO A 7 1.59 -29.97 -31.81
CA PRO A 7 0.50 -29.71 -30.90
C PRO A 7 0.96 -28.90 -29.67
N THR A 8 0.33 -27.76 -29.53
CA THR A 8 0.11 -26.90 -28.37
C THR A 8 0.35 -27.55 -27.00
N LEU A 9 1.27 -26.93 -26.23
CA LEU A 9 1.45 -27.09 -24.78
C LEU A 9 0.11 -26.91 -24.04
N ARG A 10 -0.32 -27.96 -23.33
CA ARG A 10 -1.42 -27.88 -22.36
C ARG A 10 -0.89 -27.20 -21.09
N LEU A 11 -1.64 -26.22 -20.59
CA LEU A 11 -1.40 -25.39 -19.39
C LEU A 11 -1.38 -26.17 -18.03
N GLY A 12 -1.02 -27.45 -18.04
CA GLY A 12 -1.09 -28.34 -16.87
C GLY A 12 0.23 -28.69 -16.19
N ASP A 13 1.39 -28.45 -16.81
CA ASP A 13 2.65 -29.08 -16.36
C ASP A 13 3.85 -28.11 -16.27
N LEU A 14 3.73 -26.99 -15.56
CA LEU A 14 4.91 -26.22 -15.11
C LEU A 14 4.92 -26.07 -13.57
N ASN A 15 5.71 -26.93 -12.92
CA ASN A 15 6.08 -26.77 -11.51
C ASN A 15 7.20 -25.73 -11.38
N ASP A 16 6.85 -24.45 -11.45
CA ASP A 16 7.78 -23.31 -11.44
C ASP A 16 7.96 -22.68 -10.03
N PHE A 17 8.14 -23.50 -8.99
CA PHE A 17 8.60 -22.98 -7.70
C PHE A 17 10.12 -22.82 -7.76
N ILE A 18 10.60 -21.56 -7.81
CA ILE A 18 12.03 -21.26 -7.76
C ILE A 18 12.55 -21.54 -6.34
N ALA A 19 13.44 -22.53 -6.22
CA ALA A 19 14.02 -22.93 -4.94
C ALA A 19 14.78 -21.77 -4.26
N PRO A 20 14.70 -21.59 -2.93
CA PRO A 20 15.38 -20.51 -2.24
C PRO A 20 16.90 -20.69 -2.26
N SER A 21 17.63 -19.72 -2.84
CA SER A 21 19.09 -19.66 -2.72
C SER A 21 19.48 -19.30 -1.29
N GLN A 22 20.33 -20.12 -0.66
CA GLN A 22 20.78 -19.96 0.71
C GLN A 22 21.59 -18.67 0.94
N ALA A 23 21.33 -18.04 2.09
CA ALA A 23 22.15 -17.09 2.85
C ALA A 23 22.93 -15.99 2.08
N CYS A 24 22.45 -14.75 2.15
CA CYS A 24 23.23 -13.56 1.78
C CYS A 24 24.15 -13.11 2.93
N VAL A 25 25.41 -13.56 2.90
CA VAL A 25 26.55 -12.81 3.46
C VAL A 25 27.47 -12.50 2.28
N ILE A 26 27.53 -11.24 1.85
CA ILE A 26 28.46 -10.82 0.79
C ILE A 26 29.58 -10.01 1.44
N SER A 27 30.77 -10.61 1.48
CA SER A 27 32.04 -9.95 1.84
C SER A 27 32.61 -9.23 0.62
N LEU A 28 32.92 -7.95 0.74
CA LEU A 28 33.46 -7.12 -0.34
C LEU A 28 35.00 -7.16 -0.35
N LYS A 29 35.60 -7.59 -1.46
CA LYS A 29 36.98 -7.23 -1.81
C LYS A 29 37.11 -6.85 -3.31
N GLY A 30 37.26 -5.54 -3.48
CA GLY A 30 37.93 -4.70 -4.49
C GLY A 30 38.33 -5.21 -5.89
N SER A 31 38.17 -4.30 -6.86
CA SER A 31 39.01 -4.14 -8.06
C SER A 31 38.87 -2.70 -8.60
N LYS A 32 39.91 -2.22 -9.31
CA LYS A 32 40.38 -0.83 -9.48
C LYS A 32 39.73 -0.01 -10.62
N LYS A 33 39.89 1.34 -10.54
CA LYS A 33 39.59 2.39 -11.55
C LYS A 33 40.51 2.34 -12.79
N PRO A 34 40.19 3.06 -13.90
CA PRO A 34 40.73 4.44 -14.16
C PRO A 34 39.71 5.43 -14.83
N LEU A 35 39.60 6.71 -14.39
CA LEU A 35 40.18 7.99 -14.89
C LEU A 35 39.38 8.78 -15.96
N ASP A 36 38.83 9.91 -15.49
CA ASP A 36 38.54 11.27 -16.03
C ASP A 36 38.39 11.60 -17.53
N LYS A 37 37.33 12.37 -17.84
CA LYS A 37 37.36 13.68 -18.54
C LYS A 37 36.07 14.49 -18.31
N LYS A 38 36.22 15.82 -18.22
CA LYS A 38 35.19 16.87 -17.95
C LYS A 38 34.79 17.62 -19.24
N PRO A 39 33.77 18.51 -19.23
CA PRO A 39 32.62 18.44 -20.14
C PRO A 39 32.60 19.51 -21.25
N ASP A 40 31.81 19.26 -22.29
CA ASP A 40 31.33 20.31 -23.20
C ASP A 40 29.78 20.26 -23.28
N ARG A 41 29.17 21.45 -23.38
CA ARG A 41 27.72 21.72 -23.43
C ARG A 41 26.99 20.88 -24.47
N PRO A 42 25.73 20.45 -24.20
CA PRO A 42 24.81 20.10 -25.28
C PRO A 42 23.64 21.08 -25.40
N GLN A 43 23.51 21.63 -26.61
CA GLN A 43 22.27 22.11 -27.18
C GLN A 43 21.27 20.94 -27.32
N VAL A 44 19.98 21.25 -27.22
CA VAL A 44 18.87 20.29 -27.33
C VAL A 44 18.81 19.74 -28.76
N VAL A 45 19.18 18.46 -28.92
CA VAL A 45 18.94 17.68 -30.15
C VAL A 45 18.05 16.50 -29.78
N LEU A 46 16.84 16.48 -30.35
CA LEU A 46 15.92 15.35 -30.26
C LEU A 46 16.55 14.13 -30.94
N THR A 47 16.89 13.09 -30.16
CA THR A 47 17.33 11.79 -30.67
C THR A 47 16.20 10.73 -30.54
N PRO A 48 16.18 9.70 -31.40
CA PRO A 48 15.03 8.79 -31.53
C PRO A 48 14.94 7.80 -30.37
N LYS A 49 13.70 7.43 -30.02
CA LYS A 49 13.25 6.44 -29.02
C LYS A 49 14.32 5.42 -28.62
N GLN A 50 14.94 5.63 -27.45
CA GLN A 50 15.57 4.55 -26.70
C GLN A 50 14.44 3.63 -26.19
N GLN A 51 14.32 2.43 -26.76
CA GLN A 51 13.50 1.37 -26.18
C GLN A 51 14.07 1.06 -24.80
N LEU A 52 13.29 1.32 -23.76
CA LEU A 52 13.62 0.94 -22.39
C LEU A 52 13.71 -0.58 -22.34
N GLU A 53 14.81 -1.12 -21.84
CA GLU A 53 14.80 -2.52 -21.40
C GLU A 53 13.87 -2.58 -20.18
N PRO A 54 12.83 -3.44 -20.19
CA PRO A 54 11.95 -3.58 -19.04
C PRO A 54 12.79 -3.93 -17.82
N VAL A 55 12.55 -3.21 -16.72
CA VAL A 55 13.21 -3.46 -15.44
C VAL A 55 12.89 -4.90 -15.04
N LYS A 56 13.86 -5.80 -15.20
CA LYS A 56 13.72 -7.21 -14.79
C LYS A 56 13.70 -7.27 -13.27
N ILE A 57 12.49 -7.33 -12.70
CA ILE A 57 12.28 -7.50 -11.26
C ILE A 57 12.69 -8.93 -10.91
N SER A 58 13.76 -9.08 -10.13
CA SER A 58 14.22 -10.37 -9.66
C SER A 58 13.56 -10.72 -8.33
N LEU A 59 13.52 -12.01 -7.98
CA LEU A 59 13.10 -12.50 -6.65
C LEU A 59 13.87 -11.85 -5.48
N LYS A 60 15.07 -11.29 -5.74
CA LYS A 60 15.87 -10.59 -4.73
C LYS A 60 15.32 -9.20 -4.41
N ASP A 61 14.47 -8.66 -5.27
CA ASP A 61 13.87 -7.33 -5.13
C ASP A 61 12.62 -7.35 -4.24
N CYS A 62 11.96 -8.52 -4.11
CA CYS A 62 11.00 -8.78 -3.04
C CYS A 62 11.73 -9.15 -1.75
N LEU A 63 12.06 -8.16 -0.92
CA LEU A 63 12.64 -8.36 0.42
C LEU A 63 11.77 -9.27 1.32
N ALA A 64 10.49 -9.36 1.01
CA ALA A 64 9.51 -10.12 1.75
C ALA A 64 9.59 -11.63 1.43
N CYS A 65 9.77 -12.00 0.18
CA CYS A 65 9.17 -13.24 -0.28
C CYS A 65 10.08 -14.08 -1.17
N SER A 66 11.35 -14.25 -0.76
CA SER A 66 12.29 -15.19 -1.40
C SER A 66 11.62 -16.56 -1.60
N GLY A 67 11.16 -16.83 -2.82
CA GLY A 67 10.50 -18.09 -3.21
C GLY A 67 8.96 -18.12 -3.15
N CYS A 68 8.25 -17.00 -2.94
CA CYS A 68 6.76 -16.99 -2.96
C CYS A 68 6.15 -16.45 -4.25
N ILE A 69 6.92 -15.84 -5.15
CA ILE A 69 6.43 -15.32 -6.44
C ILE A 69 6.65 -16.38 -7.51
N THR A 70 5.60 -16.68 -8.28
CA THR A 70 5.62 -17.61 -9.42
C THR A 70 6.05 -16.89 -10.70
N SER A 71 6.48 -17.64 -11.73
CA SER A 71 6.80 -17.08 -13.06
C SER A 71 5.65 -16.22 -13.63
N ALA A 72 4.40 -16.65 -13.44
CA ALA A 72 3.22 -15.91 -13.88
C ALA A 72 3.06 -14.57 -13.15
N GLU A 73 3.31 -14.55 -11.84
CA GLU A 73 3.26 -13.32 -11.04
C GLU A 73 4.40 -12.37 -11.39
N THR A 74 5.60 -12.86 -11.73
CA THR A 74 6.67 -12.01 -12.28
C THR A 74 6.21 -11.31 -13.55
N VAL A 75 5.53 -12.02 -14.47
CA VAL A 75 4.97 -11.40 -15.68
C VAL A 75 3.89 -10.36 -15.32
N MET A 76 3.05 -10.61 -14.31
CA MET A 76 2.06 -9.62 -13.85
C MET A 76 2.72 -8.35 -13.29
N LEU A 77 3.83 -8.49 -12.56
CA LEU A 77 4.61 -7.37 -12.06
C LEU A 77 5.22 -6.55 -13.20
N GLU A 78 5.76 -7.21 -14.21
CA GLU A 78 6.37 -6.56 -15.38
C GLU A 78 5.33 -5.83 -16.26
N LYS A 79 4.09 -6.32 -16.31
CA LYS A 79 2.99 -5.65 -17.03
C LYS A 79 2.60 -4.31 -16.38
N GLN A 80 2.76 -4.16 -15.07
CA GLN A 80 2.52 -2.91 -14.35
C GLN A 80 3.77 -2.02 -14.39
N SER A 81 4.14 -1.54 -15.58
CA SER A 81 5.38 -0.79 -15.82
C SER A 81 5.15 0.70 -16.11
N LEU A 82 6.26 1.46 -16.12
CA LEU A 82 6.28 2.84 -16.61
C LEU A 82 5.80 2.95 -18.06
N ASP A 83 6.10 1.96 -18.90
CA ASP A 83 5.66 1.96 -20.30
C ASP A 83 4.14 1.82 -20.41
N GLU A 84 3.51 0.97 -19.60
CA GLU A 84 2.05 0.85 -19.61
C GLU A 84 1.39 2.12 -19.06
N PHE A 85 1.96 2.72 -18.00
CA PHE A 85 1.51 4.01 -17.49
C PHE A 85 1.55 5.11 -18.56
N LEU A 86 2.68 5.25 -19.25
CA LEU A 86 2.82 6.21 -20.35
C LEU A 86 1.90 5.85 -21.53
N SER A 87 1.71 4.57 -21.81
CA SER A 87 0.80 4.10 -22.85
C SER A 87 -0.65 4.51 -22.56
N ALA A 88 -1.12 4.33 -21.32
CA ALA A 88 -2.47 4.73 -20.90
C ALA A 88 -2.71 6.23 -21.12
N LEU A 89 -1.73 7.07 -20.76
CA LEU A 89 -1.77 8.52 -21.05
C LEU A 89 -1.89 8.79 -22.57
N THR A 90 -1.05 8.14 -23.40
CA THR A 90 -1.09 8.34 -24.86
C THR A 90 -2.37 7.83 -25.53
N LYS A 91 -3.02 6.81 -24.93
CA LYS A 91 -4.30 6.26 -25.40
C LYS A 91 -5.50 7.15 -25.03
N GLY A 92 -5.28 8.25 -24.30
CA GLY A 92 -6.32 9.19 -23.89
C GLY A 92 -7.15 8.71 -22.71
N LYS A 93 -6.64 7.79 -21.88
CA LYS A 93 -7.30 7.38 -20.64
C LYS A 93 -7.29 8.51 -19.62
N ASP A 94 -8.30 8.52 -18.76
CA ASP A 94 -8.42 9.44 -17.64
C ASP A 94 -7.57 8.94 -16.47
N VAL A 95 -6.28 9.30 -16.51
CA VAL A 95 -5.32 8.80 -15.54
C VAL A 95 -5.40 9.58 -14.22
N ILE A 96 -5.55 8.86 -13.12
CA ILE A 96 -5.55 9.38 -11.76
C ILE A 96 -4.39 8.73 -11.01
N VAL A 97 -3.62 9.52 -10.26
CA VAL A 97 -2.50 9.00 -9.47
C VAL A 97 -2.74 9.21 -7.97
N SER A 98 -2.60 8.17 -7.16
CA SER A 98 -2.61 8.28 -5.70
C SER A 98 -1.25 7.94 -5.08
N LEU A 99 -0.69 8.90 -4.35
CA LEU A 99 0.64 8.78 -3.74
C LEU A 99 0.56 8.23 -2.32
N SER A 100 1.48 7.32 -1.96
CA SER A 100 1.66 6.92 -0.57
C SER A 100 2.50 7.94 0.22
N PRO A 101 2.18 8.21 1.49
CA PRO A 101 3.02 9.04 2.36
C PRO A 101 4.46 8.55 2.47
N GLN A 102 4.66 7.22 2.43
CA GLN A 102 5.98 6.60 2.46
C GLN A 102 6.81 6.91 1.21
N SER A 103 6.18 6.90 0.03
CA SER A 103 6.83 7.31 -1.22
C SER A 103 7.17 8.81 -1.20
N ARG A 104 6.28 9.66 -0.69
CA ARG A 104 6.54 11.10 -0.52
C ARG A 104 7.71 11.35 0.42
N ALA A 105 7.75 10.69 1.57
CA ALA A 105 8.88 10.77 2.51
C ALA A 105 10.20 10.28 1.89
N SER A 106 10.17 9.22 1.08
CA SER A 106 11.36 8.70 0.41
C SER A 106 11.94 9.65 -0.64
N ILE A 107 11.08 10.25 -1.46
CA ILE A 107 11.49 11.27 -2.43
C ILE A 107 11.97 12.54 -1.72
N ALA A 108 11.33 12.91 -0.61
CA ALA A 108 11.72 14.06 0.23
C ALA A 108 13.14 13.90 0.77
N VAL A 109 13.46 12.76 1.37
CA VAL A 109 14.83 12.45 1.84
C VAL A 109 15.83 12.39 0.67
N HIS A 110 15.42 11.87 -0.48
CA HIS A 110 16.30 11.80 -1.65
C HIS A 110 16.71 13.19 -2.15
N TYR A 111 15.75 14.11 -2.26
CA TYR A 111 15.99 15.46 -2.76
C TYR A 111 16.27 16.50 -1.65
N ASP A 112 16.20 16.12 -0.38
CA ASP A 112 16.42 17.04 0.75
C ASP A 112 15.46 18.25 0.71
N ILE A 113 14.17 17.95 0.54
CA ILE A 113 13.07 18.93 0.54
C ILE A 113 11.91 18.39 1.38
N SER A 114 10.94 19.23 1.74
CA SER A 114 9.80 18.77 2.56
C SER A 114 8.84 17.84 1.79
N PRO A 115 8.16 16.91 2.47
CA PRO A 115 7.12 16.06 1.86
C PRO A 115 6.00 16.82 1.15
N LEU A 116 5.63 18.00 1.65
CA LEU A 116 4.65 18.88 0.99
C LEU A 116 5.18 19.41 -0.35
N GLN A 117 6.44 19.85 -0.38
CA GLN A 117 7.05 20.31 -1.64
C GLN A 117 7.17 19.17 -2.64
N VAL A 118 7.54 17.97 -2.19
CA VAL A 118 7.52 16.76 -3.04
C VAL A 118 6.15 16.56 -3.65
N PHE A 119 5.09 16.63 -2.84
CA PHE A 119 3.74 16.41 -3.33
C PHE A 119 3.34 17.45 -4.39
N LYS A 120 3.58 18.73 -4.12
CA LYS A 120 3.28 19.82 -5.07
C LYS A 120 4.09 19.69 -6.37
N LYS A 121 5.37 19.36 -6.29
CA LYS A 121 6.25 19.17 -7.46
C LYS A 121 5.90 17.91 -8.25
N LEU A 122 5.56 16.80 -7.58
CA LEU A 122 5.03 15.61 -8.25
C LEU A 122 3.69 15.89 -8.91
N THR A 123 2.84 16.72 -8.29
CA THR A 123 1.57 17.16 -8.89
C THR A 123 1.83 17.94 -10.17
N THR A 124 2.76 18.92 -10.16
CA THR A 124 3.19 19.63 -11.38
C THR A 124 3.69 18.65 -12.44
N PHE A 125 4.62 17.77 -12.08
CA PHE A 125 5.23 16.83 -13.01
C PHE A 125 4.21 15.88 -13.64
N LEU A 126 3.40 15.20 -12.83
CA LEU A 126 2.42 14.23 -13.31
C LEU A 126 1.34 14.89 -14.17
N LYS A 127 0.84 16.07 -13.77
CA LYS A 127 -0.10 16.85 -14.60
C LYS A 127 0.51 17.26 -15.93
N SER A 128 1.80 17.60 -15.97
CA SER A 128 2.50 17.89 -17.24
C SER A 128 2.57 16.70 -18.20
N LEU A 129 2.41 15.47 -17.69
CA LEU A 129 2.33 14.24 -18.50
C LEU A 129 0.90 13.90 -18.97
N GLY A 130 -0.11 14.63 -18.50
CA GLY A 130 -1.53 14.41 -18.82
C GLY A 130 -2.34 13.71 -17.71
N VAL A 131 -1.78 13.52 -16.51
CA VAL A 131 -2.55 13.01 -15.36
C VAL A 131 -3.62 14.04 -14.96
N LYS A 132 -4.86 13.58 -14.76
CA LYS A 132 -6.00 14.46 -14.45
C LYS A 132 -6.05 14.92 -13.00
N ALA A 133 -5.73 14.03 -12.06
CA ALA A 133 -5.66 14.35 -10.64
C ALA A 133 -4.58 13.56 -9.91
N VAL A 134 -4.02 14.16 -8.87
CA VAL A 134 -3.02 13.56 -7.99
C VAL A 134 -3.50 13.64 -6.54
N PHE A 135 -3.78 12.49 -5.93
CA PHE A 135 -4.28 12.37 -4.56
C PHE A 135 -3.26 11.71 -3.63
N ASP A 136 -3.62 11.62 -2.35
CA ASP A 136 -2.83 10.97 -1.31
C ASP A 136 -3.64 9.84 -0.63
N THR A 137 -2.97 8.73 -0.31
CA THR A 137 -3.62 7.55 0.28
C THR A 137 -3.94 7.67 1.78
N SER A 138 -3.60 8.77 2.45
CA SER A 138 -3.84 8.95 3.90
C SER A 138 -5.34 8.96 4.23
N CYS A 139 -6.18 9.61 3.42
CA CYS A 139 -7.62 9.60 3.68
C CYS A 139 -8.21 8.18 3.62
N SER A 140 -7.78 7.38 2.64
CA SER A 140 -8.18 5.98 2.53
C SER A 140 -7.61 5.11 3.64
N ARG A 141 -6.44 5.48 4.18
CA ARG A 141 -5.88 4.84 5.37
C ARG A 141 -6.75 5.10 6.59
N ASP A 142 -7.24 6.32 6.76
CA ASP A 142 -8.12 6.66 7.87
C ASP A 142 -9.44 5.89 7.79
N LEU A 143 -10.01 5.74 6.59
CA LEU A 143 -11.21 4.91 6.36
C LEU A 143 -11.00 3.44 6.76
N VAL A 144 -9.91 2.81 6.28
CA VAL A 144 -9.66 1.40 6.62
C VAL A 144 -9.29 1.22 8.09
N LEU A 145 -8.70 2.22 8.74
CA LEU A 145 -8.44 2.17 10.19
C LEU A 145 -9.73 2.23 11.00
N ILE A 146 -10.68 3.08 10.61
CA ILE A 146 -12.01 3.14 11.21
C ILE A 146 -12.70 1.77 11.10
N GLU A 147 -12.67 1.16 9.91
CA GLU A 147 -13.27 -0.15 9.68
C GLU A 147 -12.54 -1.27 10.44
N ALA A 148 -11.20 -1.23 10.51
CA ALA A 148 -10.41 -2.19 11.28
C ALA A 148 -10.67 -2.09 12.79
N CYS A 149 -10.93 -0.88 13.31
CA CYS A 149 -11.37 -0.70 14.69
C CYS A 149 -12.72 -1.39 14.94
N ASN A 150 -13.68 -1.20 14.05
CA ASN A 150 -14.98 -1.83 14.11
C ASN A 150 -14.88 -3.37 14.03
N GLU A 151 -14.13 -3.90 13.06
CA GLU A 151 -13.90 -5.34 12.93
C GLU A 151 -13.28 -5.92 14.21
N PHE A 152 -12.24 -5.29 14.76
CA PHE A 152 -11.59 -5.76 15.98
C PHE A 152 -12.55 -5.80 17.17
N VAL A 153 -13.29 -4.71 17.41
CA VAL A 153 -14.25 -4.61 18.53
C VAL A 153 -15.32 -5.70 18.42
N ASN A 154 -15.85 -5.92 17.21
CA ASN A 154 -16.86 -6.95 16.97
C ASN A 154 -16.31 -8.36 17.20
N ARG A 155 -15.13 -8.68 16.65
CA ARG A 155 -14.48 -9.98 16.86
C ARG A 155 -14.11 -10.22 18.33
N PHE A 156 -13.67 -9.18 19.05
CA PHE A 156 -13.36 -9.27 20.48
C PHE A 156 -14.61 -9.58 21.31
N LYS A 157 -15.73 -8.88 21.06
CA LYS A 157 -17.01 -9.13 21.75
C LYS A 157 -17.51 -10.55 21.50
N GLN A 158 -17.46 -11.03 20.25
CA GLN A 158 -17.86 -12.38 19.87
C GLN A 158 -16.96 -13.48 20.49
N ALA A 159 -15.67 -13.21 20.64
CA ALA A 159 -14.76 -14.14 21.32
C ALA A 159 -14.98 -14.18 22.84
N SER A 160 -15.57 -13.13 23.40
CA SER A 160 -15.81 -12.97 24.84
C SER A 160 -17.22 -13.39 25.28
N SER A 161 -18.15 -13.64 24.36
CA SER A 161 -19.50 -14.14 24.67
C SER A 161 -19.48 -15.65 24.97
N ASP A 162 -20.08 -16.04 26.09
CA ASP A 162 -20.19 -17.43 26.59
C ASP A 162 -21.26 -18.28 25.86
N ASP A 163 -21.88 -17.75 24.80
CA ASP A 163 -22.93 -18.44 24.05
C ASP A 163 -22.34 -19.59 23.22
N GLY A 164 -22.76 -20.81 23.58
CA GLY A 164 -22.12 -22.07 23.23
C GLY A 164 -21.94 -22.38 21.74
N GLU A 165 -20.81 -23.02 21.46
CA GLU A 165 -20.43 -23.91 20.33
C GLU A 165 -20.67 -23.48 18.87
N ASN A 166 -21.35 -22.39 18.56
CA ASN A 166 -21.51 -21.92 17.17
C ASN A 166 -21.24 -20.41 17.03
N ALA A 167 -20.00 -20.11 16.60
CA ALA A 167 -19.45 -18.82 16.16
C ALA A 167 -18.53 -18.07 17.15
N GLN A 168 -17.51 -18.73 17.71
CA GLN A 168 -16.35 -18.00 18.23
C GLN A 168 -15.54 -17.41 17.07
N SER A 169 -15.54 -16.08 16.93
CA SER A 169 -14.64 -15.39 16.02
C SER A 169 -13.18 -15.59 16.48
N PRO A 170 -12.29 -16.08 15.61
CA PRO A 170 -10.93 -16.42 16.01
C PRO A 170 -10.09 -15.17 16.34
N LEU A 171 -9.40 -15.20 17.49
CA LEU A 171 -8.38 -14.23 17.90
C LEU A 171 -6.99 -14.88 17.98
N PRO A 172 -5.90 -14.14 17.68
CA PRO A 172 -5.85 -12.71 17.36
C PRO A 172 -6.39 -12.34 15.99
N VAL A 173 -6.81 -11.08 15.83
CA VAL A 173 -6.96 -10.47 14.51
C VAL A 173 -5.57 -10.12 13.97
N LEU A 174 -5.23 -10.63 12.79
CA LEU A 174 -3.97 -10.38 12.09
C LEU A 174 -4.20 -9.34 11.01
N SER A 175 -3.45 -8.24 11.03
CA SER A 175 -3.60 -7.17 10.02
C SER A 175 -3.40 -7.70 8.60
N SER A 176 -4.10 -7.10 7.64
CA SER A 176 -4.14 -7.54 6.23
C SER A 176 -3.49 -6.57 5.24
N ALA A 177 -3.12 -5.35 5.67
CA ALA A 177 -2.69 -4.29 4.76
C ALA A 177 -1.34 -4.55 4.04
N CYS A 178 -0.54 -5.51 4.52
CA CYS A 178 0.75 -5.90 3.96
C CYS A 178 0.61 -7.08 2.97
N PRO A 179 0.76 -6.87 1.65
CA PRO A 179 0.52 -7.94 0.67
C PRO A 179 1.55 -9.07 0.73
N GLY A 180 2.80 -8.78 1.10
CA GLY A 180 3.82 -9.81 1.31
C GLY A 180 3.46 -10.80 2.43
N TRP A 181 2.79 -10.31 3.49
CA TRP A 181 2.22 -11.16 4.54
C TRP A 181 1.05 -11.99 4.01
N ILE A 182 0.11 -11.37 3.30
CA ILE A 182 -1.04 -12.06 2.72
C ILE A 182 -0.59 -13.18 1.77
N CYS A 183 0.37 -12.90 0.88
CA CYS A 183 0.93 -13.89 -0.04
C CYS A 183 1.52 -15.10 0.72
N TYR A 184 2.24 -14.85 1.81
CA TYR A 184 2.78 -15.93 2.64
C TYR A 184 1.68 -16.71 3.36
N ALA A 185 0.68 -16.02 3.91
CA ALA A 185 -0.47 -16.62 4.56
C ALA A 185 -1.23 -17.56 3.62
N GLU A 186 -1.56 -17.11 2.42
CA GLU A 186 -2.34 -17.88 1.43
C GLU A 186 -1.55 -19.05 0.83
N LYS A 187 -0.26 -18.85 0.50
CA LYS A 187 0.54 -19.85 -0.22
C LYS A 187 1.24 -20.85 0.67
N THR A 188 1.56 -20.47 1.92
CA THR A 188 2.38 -21.30 2.81
C THR A 188 1.63 -21.78 4.04
N LEU A 189 0.79 -20.93 4.62
CA LEU A 189 0.08 -21.25 5.86
C LEU A 189 -1.30 -21.86 5.57
N GLY A 190 -1.99 -21.41 4.53
CA GLY A 190 -3.27 -21.93 4.10
C GLY A 190 -4.39 -21.71 5.12
N SER A 191 -5.40 -22.60 5.09
CA SER A 191 -6.68 -22.42 5.79
C SER A 191 -6.60 -22.26 7.31
N PHE A 192 -5.51 -22.66 7.98
CA PHE A 192 -5.43 -22.51 9.43
C PHE A 192 -5.25 -21.05 9.87
N VAL A 193 -4.58 -20.22 9.06
CA VAL A 193 -4.25 -18.83 9.46
C VAL A 193 -5.26 -17.82 8.94
N LEU A 194 -5.84 -18.07 7.76
CA LEU A 194 -6.73 -17.12 7.08
C LEU A 194 -7.94 -16.67 7.91
N PRO A 195 -8.57 -17.51 8.76
CA PRO A 195 -9.65 -17.06 9.63
C PRO A 195 -9.25 -15.94 10.59
N TYR A 196 -7.97 -15.89 10.99
CA TYR A 196 -7.44 -14.85 11.87
C TYR A 196 -7.15 -13.54 11.13
N VAL A 197 -7.06 -13.55 9.80
CA VAL A 197 -6.74 -12.35 9.02
C VAL A 197 -7.94 -11.40 9.00
N SER A 198 -7.65 -10.11 9.21
CA SER A 198 -8.61 -9.02 9.06
C SER A 198 -9.18 -9.02 7.64
N SER A 199 -10.50 -8.88 7.52
CA SER A 199 -11.14 -8.82 6.21
C SER A 199 -11.05 -7.43 5.58
N VAL A 200 -10.62 -6.41 6.32
CA VAL A 200 -10.51 -5.03 5.82
C VAL A 200 -9.44 -4.96 4.73
N LYS A 201 -9.76 -4.30 3.62
CA LYS A 201 -8.85 -4.05 2.49
C LYS A 201 -7.72 -3.12 2.90
N SER A 202 -6.65 -3.10 2.11
CA SER A 202 -5.57 -2.13 2.32
C SER A 202 -5.97 -0.72 1.85
N PRO A 203 -5.27 0.33 2.30
CA PRO A 203 -5.51 1.70 1.85
C PRO A 203 -5.46 1.86 0.32
N GLN A 204 -4.59 1.09 -0.36
CA GLN A 204 -4.48 1.10 -1.82
C GLN A 204 -5.80 0.72 -2.49
N GLN A 205 -6.42 -0.37 -2.03
CA GLN A 205 -7.65 -0.86 -2.64
C GLN A 205 -8.84 0.01 -2.21
N ALA A 206 -8.84 0.49 -0.96
CA ALA A 206 -9.85 1.43 -0.48
C ALA A 206 -9.88 2.74 -1.29
N ILE A 207 -8.73 3.33 -1.64
CA ILE A 207 -8.72 4.52 -2.49
C ILE A 207 -9.15 4.21 -3.94
N GLY A 208 -8.80 3.04 -4.47
CA GLY A 208 -9.26 2.58 -5.77
C GLY A 208 -10.79 2.46 -5.85
N ALA A 209 -11.38 1.87 -4.81
CA ALA A 209 -12.82 1.81 -4.65
C ALA A 209 -13.44 3.20 -4.50
N ALA A 210 -12.86 4.09 -3.70
CA ALA A 210 -13.36 5.46 -3.53
C ALA A 210 -13.38 6.23 -4.87
N ILE A 211 -12.31 6.11 -5.66
CA ILE A 211 -12.20 6.78 -6.96
C ILE A 211 -13.21 6.19 -7.94
N LYS A 212 -13.13 4.89 -8.23
CA LYS A 212 -13.89 4.28 -9.33
C LYS A 212 -15.35 4.01 -8.98
N HIS A 213 -15.71 3.87 -7.72
CA HIS A 213 -17.10 3.69 -7.31
C HIS A 213 -17.74 5.01 -6.89
N HIS A 214 -17.18 5.70 -5.90
CA HIS A 214 -17.87 6.84 -5.29
C HIS A 214 -17.70 8.13 -6.08
N LEU A 215 -16.47 8.57 -6.32
CA LEU A 215 -16.22 9.88 -6.94
C LEU A 215 -16.82 9.98 -8.34
N CYS A 216 -16.66 8.94 -9.15
CA CYS A 216 -17.09 9.00 -10.54
C CYS A 216 -18.61 8.80 -10.71
N GLN A 217 -19.27 8.05 -9.82
CA GLN A 217 -20.74 8.02 -9.78
C GLN A 217 -21.30 9.34 -9.27
N ALA A 218 -20.73 9.92 -8.21
CA ALA A 218 -21.18 11.18 -7.66
C ALA A 218 -21.09 12.33 -8.68
N LEU A 219 -20.03 12.34 -9.51
CA LEU A 219 -19.80 13.36 -10.53
C LEU A 219 -20.56 13.11 -11.83
N GLY A 220 -20.86 11.85 -12.17
CA GLY A 220 -21.68 11.48 -13.33
C GLY A 220 -23.19 11.60 -13.12
N LEU A 221 -23.68 11.56 -11.86
CA LEU A 221 -25.12 11.54 -11.54
C LEU A 221 -25.66 12.86 -10.97
N ARG A 222 -24.83 13.73 -10.37
CA ARG A 222 -25.35 14.86 -9.58
C ARG A 222 -25.52 16.17 -10.34
N TYR A 223 -24.94 16.35 -11.53
CA TYR A 223 -25.01 17.65 -12.17
C TYR A 223 -25.20 17.61 -13.69
N SER A 224 -26.15 18.42 -14.18
CA SER A 224 -26.18 18.83 -15.58
C SER A 224 -25.00 19.76 -15.88
N LEU A 225 -24.51 19.74 -17.13
CA LEU A 225 -23.45 20.64 -17.61
C LEU A 225 -23.74 22.12 -17.28
N GLU A 226 -25.00 22.54 -17.32
CA GLU A 226 -25.43 23.91 -17.01
C GLU A 226 -25.27 24.25 -15.51
N THR A 227 -25.56 23.30 -14.62
CA THR A 227 -25.46 23.49 -13.15
C THR A 227 -24.00 23.60 -12.68
N LEU A 228 -23.09 22.87 -13.32
CA LEU A 228 -21.65 22.90 -12.99
C LEU A 228 -20.98 24.20 -13.40
N VAL A 229 -21.36 24.78 -14.55
CA VAL A 229 -20.88 26.09 -14.98
C VAL A 229 -21.28 27.14 -13.94
N ILE A 230 -22.54 27.14 -13.50
CA ILE A 230 -23.02 28.09 -12.48
C ILE A 230 -22.28 27.94 -11.14
N LEU A 231 -22.02 26.71 -10.67
CA LEU A 231 -21.28 26.46 -9.43
C LEU A 231 -19.81 26.93 -9.50
N SER A 232 -19.16 26.78 -10.65
CA SER A 232 -17.79 27.27 -10.87
C SER A 232 -17.69 28.80 -10.76
N TYR A 233 -18.72 29.53 -11.20
CA TYR A 233 -18.80 30.99 -11.14
C TYR A 233 -19.17 31.55 -9.76
N ILE A 234 -19.95 30.81 -8.96
CA ILE A 234 -20.46 31.30 -7.66
C ILE A 234 -19.53 30.99 -6.50
N VAL A 235 -18.82 29.84 -6.52
CA VAL A 235 -18.12 29.33 -5.33
C VAL A 235 -16.58 29.34 -5.48
N GLY A 236 -16.03 29.70 -6.64
CA GLY A 236 -14.57 29.64 -6.88
C GLY A 236 -13.98 28.24 -6.74
N TYR A 237 -14.82 27.20 -6.78
CA TYR A 237 -14.39 25.80 -6.77
C TYR A 237 -13.80 25.45 -8.14
N ILE A 238 -12.61 24.83 -8.11
CA ILE A 238 -11.95 24.23 -9.26
C ILE A 238 -12.94 23.28 -9.93
N VAL A 239 -13.19 23.50 -11.22
CA VAL A 239 -14.03 22.63 -12.07
C VAL A 239 -13.52 21.20 -11.91
N ASP A 240 -14.39 20.29 -11.46
CA ASP A 240 -13.99 18.92 -11.19
C ASP A 240 -13.54 18.23 -12.50
N PRO A 241 -12.31 17.66 -12.55
CA PRO A 241 -11.73 17.16 -13.80
C PRO A 241 -12.45 15.92 -14.38
N PHE A 242 -13.44 15.35 -13.69
CA PHE A 242 -14.10 14.08 -14.08
C PHE A 242 -15.53 14.22 -14.62
N ILE A 243 -15.97 15.45 -14.95
CA ILE A 243 -17.30 15.67 -15.56
C ILE A 243 -17.39 14.90 -16.89
N GLY A 244 -18.28 13.91 -16.97
CA GLY A 244 -18.56 13.13 -18.18
C GLY A 244 -17.66 11.91 -18.42
N THR A 245 -16.76 11.57 -17.49
CA THR A 245 -15.89 10.40 -17.61
C THR A 245 -16.65 9.10 -17.36
N ARG A 246 -16.52 8.11 -18.28
CA ARG A 246 -17.02 6.75 -18.05
C ARG A 246 -16.04 5.98 -17.18
N LEU A 247 -16.54 5.12 -16.29
CA LEU A 247 -15.71 4.33 -15.36
C LEU A 247 -14.61 3.52 -16.06
N GLU A 248 -14.92 2.95 -17.23
CA GLU A 248 -14.00 2.17 -18.07
C GLU A 248 -12.85 3.00 -18.69
N GLU A 249 -12.99 4.33 -18.68
CA GLU A 249 -11.95 5.26 -19.17
C GLU A 249 -10.98 5.68 -18.06
N ILE A 250 -11.31 5.40 -16.80
CA ILE A 250 -10.47 5.75 -15.66
C ILE A 250 -9.37 4.72 -15.50
N TYR A 251 -8.15 5.22 -15.53
CA TYR A 251 -6.95 4.43 -15.28
C TYR A 251 -6.28 4.94 -14.00
N HIS A 252 -6.62 4.29 -12.89
CA HIS A 252 -6.13 4.63 -11.56
C HIS A 252 -4.79 3.94 -11.28
N VAL A 253 -3.79 4.75 -10.95
CA VAL A 253 -2.43 4.34 -10.65
C VAL A 253 -2.08 4.71 -9.22
N THR A 254 -1.45 3.81 -8.49
CA THR A 254 -0.92 4.14 -7.16
C THR A 254 0.61 4.15 -7.16
N VAL A 255 1.19 5.02 -6.32
CA VAL A 255 2.64 5.07 -6.09
C VAL A 255 2.97 4.57 -4.70
N MET A 256 3.65 3.43 -4.64
CA MET A 256 3.83 2.64 -3.42
C MET A 256 5.30 2.32 -3.11
N PRO A 257 5.67 2.13 -1.84
CA PRO A 257 7.04 1.79 -1.45
C PRO A 257 7.38 0.30 -1.65
N CYS A 258 6.51 -0.48 -2.30
CA CYS A 258 6.57 -1.94 -2.28
C CYS A 258 6.16 -2.55 -3.63
N TYR A 259 6.89 -3.57 -4.10
CA TYR A 259 6.52 -4.34 -5.29
C TYR A 259 5.31 -5.24 -5.06
N ASP A 260 5.11 -5.77 -3.84
CA ASP A 260 3.98 -6.67 -3.55
C ASP A 260 2.62 -5.95 -3.68
N LYS A 261 2.62 -4.61 -3.68
CA LYS A 261 1.43 -3.81 -3.97
C LYS A 261 0.96 -3.94 -5.43
N LYS A 262 1.87 -4.21 -6.37
CA LYS A 262 1.51 -4.60 -7.75
C LYS A 262 0.80 -5.95 -7.77
N LEU A 263 1.27 -6.93 -6.98
CA LEU A 263 0.58 -8.23 -6.85
C LEU A 263 -0.81 -8.04 -6.25
N GLU A 264 -0.94 -7.20 -5.23
CA GLU A 264 -2.23 -6.87 -4.64
C GLU A 264 -3.19 -6.26 -5.68
N ALA A 265 -2.74 -5.30 -6.49
CA ALA A 265 -3.58 -4.68 -7.54
C ALA A 265 -4.04 -5.67 -8.61
N ALA A 266 -3.26 -6.72 -8.88
CA ALA A 266 -3.56 -7.71 -9.91
C ALA A 266 -4.49 -8.85 -9.44
N ARG A 267 -4.97 -8.84 -8.20
CA ARG A 267 -5.85 -9.90 -7.69
C ARG A 267 -7.26 -9.79 -8.24
N ASP A 268 -7.82 -10.94 -8.61
CA ASP A 268 -9.21 -11.07 -9.05
C ASP A 268 -10.22 -10.70 -7.93
N ASP A 269 -9.79 -10.64 -6.67
CA ASP A 269 -10.62 -10.20 -5.53
C ASP A 269 -10.93 -8.68 -5.57
N PHE A 270 -10.21 -7.89 -6.38
CA PHE A 270 -10.29 -6.43 -6.41
C PHE A 270 -10.78 -5.90 -7.76
N VAL A 271 -11.90 -6.46 -8.22
CA VAL A 271 -12.62 -6.06 -9.44
C VAL A 271 -14.09 -5.75 -9.14
N PHE A 272 -14.60 -4.73 -9.81
CA PHE A 272 -16.02 -4.41 -9.90
C PHE A 272 -16.62 -5.12 -11.12
N GLY A 273 -17.54 -6.06 -10.88
CA GLY A 273 -18.13 -6.86 -11.95
C GLY A 273 -17.06 -7.63 -12.72
N ASP A 274 -17.21 -7.76 -14.03
CA ASP A 274 -16.38 -8.70 -14.80
C ASP A 274 -15.03 -8.13 -15.25
N ASN A 275 -14.80 -6.82 -15.26
CA ASN A 275 -13.60 -6.24 -15.91
C ASN A 275 -13.05 -4.91 -15.36
N LEU A 276 -13.64 -4.33 -14.29
CA LEU A 276 -13.18 -3.02 -13.79
C LEU A 276 -12.39 -3.18 -12.50
N THR A 277 -11.05 -3.22 -12.58
CA THR A 277 -10.17 -3.29 -11.40
C THR A 277 -10.31 -2.06 -10.51
N GLU A 278 -10.10 -2.19 -9.20
CA GLU A 278 -10.06 -1.05 -8.27
C GLU A 278 -8.82 -0.17 -8.50
N VAL A 279 -7.68 -0.81 -8.79
CA VAL A 279 -6.40 -0.18 -9.11
C VAL A 279 -5.85 -0.83 -10.39
N ASP A 280 -5.62 -0.05 -11.43
CA ASP A 280 -5.18 -0.59 -12.73
C ASP A 280 -3.68 -0.89 -12.76
N SER A 281 -2.87 -0.07 -12.08
CA SER A 281 -1.43 -0.26 -12.03
C SER A 281 -0.82 0.35 -10.78
N VAL A 282 0.32 -0.20 -10.37
CA VAL A 282 1.12 0.34 -9.27
C VAL A 282 2.52 0.65 -9.79
N LEU A 283 2.97 1.88 -9.53
CA LEU A 283 4.36 2.29 -9.72
C LEU A 283 5.04 2.32 -8.36
N THR A 284 6.30 1.91 -8.30
CA THR A 284 7.10 2.02 -7.09
C THR A 284 7.70 3.42 -6.94
N THR A 285 8.11 3.77 -5.71
CA THR A 285 8.87 5.01 -5.47
C THR A 285 10.12 5.10 -6.37
N GLY A 286 10.83 3.98 -6.55
CA GLY A 286 11.98 3.89 -7.44
C GLY A 286 11.63 4.16 -8.91
N GLU A 287 10.52 3.60 -9.40
CA GLU A 287 10.06 3.83 -10.78
C GLU A 287 9.68 5.30 -11.04
N ILE A 288 9.11 6.02 -10.05
CA ILE A 288 8.89 7.46 -10.17
C ILE A 288 10.22 8.22 -10.31
N LEU A 289 11.25 7.83 -9.53
CA LEU A 289 12.58 8.44 -9.65
C LEU A 289 13.19 8.17 -11.04
N ASP A 290 13.00 6.97 -11.59
CA ASP A 290 13.48 6.64 -12.93
C ASP A 290 12.72 7.38 -14.02
N LEU A 291 11.41 7.59 -13.85
CA LEU A 291 10.59 8.41 -14.73
C LEU A 291 11.04 9.88 -14.74
N LEU A 292 11.38 10.46 -13.58
CA LEU A 292 11.91 11.82 -13.48
C LEU A 292 13.23 11.96 -14.27
N LYS A 293 14.15 10.99 -14.11
CA LYS A 293 15.42 10.94 -14.87
C LYS A 293 15.17 10.79 -16.36
N LEU A 294 14.27 9.89 -16.76
CA LEU A 294 13.93 9.62 -18.15
C LEU A 294 13.39 10.88 -18.86
N LYS A 295 12.62 11.70 -18.13
CA LYS A 295 12.09 12.98 -18.64
C LYS A 295 13.05 14.15 -18.49
N GLY A 296 14.26 13.93 -17.95
CA GLY A 296 15.28 14.96 -17.78
C GLY A 296 14.84 16.09 -16.84
N VAL A 297 14.00 15.79 -15.84
CA VAL A 297 13.43 16.78 -14.94
C VAL A 297 14.41 17.13 -13.83
N ASP A 298 14.74 18.41 -13.69
CA ASP A 298 15.35 18.93 -12.46
C ASP A 298 14.28 19.08 -11.39
N PHE A 299 14.11 18.02 -10.58
CA PHE A 299 13.02 17.96 -9.63
C PHE A 299 13.14 18.97 -8.49
N LYS A 300 14.35 19.42 -8.14
CA LYS A 300 14.51 20.45 -7.08
C LYS A 300 13.97 21.79 -7.56
N ASP A 301 14.27 22.14 -8.80
CA ASP A 301 13.94 23.44 -9.38
C ASP A 301 12.57 23.46 -10.08
N LEU A 302 11.86 22.33 -10.11
CA LEU A 302 10.51 22.25 -10.68
C LEU A 302 9.51 23.10 -9.89
N GLU A 303 8.70 23.90 -10.59
CA GLU A 303 7.65 24.72 -9.95
C GLU A 303 6.62 23.89 -9.18
N GLU A 304 6.07 24.48 -8.11
CA GLU A 304 5.06 23.86 -7.25
C GLU A 304 3.64 24.19 -7.72
N SER A 305 2.79 23.17 -7.91
CA SER A 305 1.36 23.36 -8.21
C SER A 305 0.49 23.16 -6.97
N PRO A 306 -0.70 23.78 -6.92
CA PRO A 306 -1.72 23.44 -5.91
C PRO A 306 -2.09 21.95 -5.96
N LEU A 307 -2.35 21.36 -4.79
CA LEU A 307 -2.76 19.97 -4.65
C LEU A 307 -4.24 19.78 -4.98
N ASP A 308 -4.59 18.62 -5.53
CA ASP A 308 -5.99 18.20 -5.68
C ASP A 308 -6.54 17.79 -4.30
N ARG A 309 -7.52 18.52 -3.77
CA ARG A 309 -7.91 18.43 -2.35
C ARG A 309 -8.97 17.38 -2.01
N LEU A 310 -9.64 16.80 -3.00
CA LEU A 310 -10.82 15.96 -2.79
C LEU A 310 -10.54 14.74 -1.88
N LEU A 311 -9.42 14.07 -2.12
CA LEU A 311 -8.94 12.91 -1.36
C LEU A 311 -7.56 13.14 -0.72
N THR A 312 -7.19 14.39 -0.46
CA THR A 312 -5.85 14.72 0.04
C THR A 312 -5.92 15.31 1.45
N ASN A 313 -5.28 14.63 2.41
CA ASN A 313 -5.17 15.10 3.79
C ASN A 313 -4.20 16.29 3.90
N VAL A 314 -4.70 17.48 3.59
CA VAL A 314 -3.98 18.74 3.75
C VAL A 314 -4.91 19.78 4.38
N THR A 315 -4.41 20.54 5.36
CA THR A 315 -5.17 21.64 5.98
C THR A 315 -5.25 22.84 5.05
N GLU A 316 -6.09 23.83 5.39
CA GLU A 316 -6.19 25.07 4.61
C GLU A 316 -4.86 25.85 4.59
N GLU A 317 -4.09 25.77 5.68
CA GLU A 317 -2.76 26.37 5.84
C GLU A 317 -1.65 25.59 5.12
N GLY A 318 -1.98 24.45 4.51
CA GLY A 318 -1.04 23.65 3.73
C GLY A 318 -0.24 22.64 4.55
N HIS A 319 -0.69 22.24 5.74
CA HIS A 319 -0.03 21.19 6.51
C HIS A 319 -0.60 19.82 6.16
N LEU A 320 0.28 18.84 5.94
CA LEU A 320 -0.13 17.45 5.75
C LEU A 320 -0.46 16.83 7.11
N TYR A 321 -1.42 15.91 7.10
CA TYR A 321 -1.86 15.22 8.31
C TYR A 321 -2.22 13.76 8.03
N GLY A 322 -2.14 12.94 9.07
CA GLY A 322 -2.44 11.51 9.01
C GLY A 322 -2.02 10.84 10.31
N VAL A 323 -1.88 9.52 10.28
CA VAL A 323 -1.54 8.73 11.47
C VAL A 323 -0.04 8.64 11.74
N ALA A 324 0.33 8.65 13.02
CA ALA A 324 1.70 8.58 13.55
C ALA A 324 2.46 7.24 13.31
N GLY A 325 1.97 6.37 12.42
CA GLY A 325 2.60 5.08 12.12
C GLY A 325 3.00 4.95 10.65
N SER A 326 4.31 4.88 10.38
CA SER A 326 4.85 4.79 9.01
C SER A 326 4.49 3.50 8.26
N SER A 327 3.97 2.50 8.97
CA SER A 327 3.44 1.25 8.40
C SER A 327 1.92 1.11 8.53
N GLY A 328 1.21 2.18 8.84
CA GLY A 328 -0.25 2.22 8.88
C GLY A 328 -0.84 2.49 10.26
N GLY A 329 -0.07 2.31 11.34
CA GLY A 329 -0.48 2.71 12.69
C GLY A 329 -1.63 1.90 13.27
N TYR A 330 -1.93 0.72 12.71
CA TYR A 330 -3.11 -0.07 13.07
C TYR A 330 -3.11 -0.49 14.55
N ALA A 331 -1.99 -1.01 15.05
CA ALA A 331 -1.89 -1.45 16.43
C ALA A 331 -2.19 -0.31 17.40
N GLU A 332 -1.66 0.89 17.14
CA GLU A 332 -1.90 2.06 18.00
C GLU A 332 -3.35 2.53 17.91
N THR A 333 -3.87 2.77 16.70
CA THR A 333 -5.23 3.28 16.51
C THR A 333 -6.27 2.32 17.07
N ILE A 334 -6.18 1.03 16.74
CA ILE A 334 -7.12 0.01 17.21
C ILE A 334 -7.01 -0.17 18.72
N PHE A 335 -5.81 -0.12 19.30
CA PHE A 335 -5.64 -0.26 20.74
C PHE A 335 -6.30 0.89 21.51
N ARG A 336 -6.11 2.15 21.07
CA ARG A 336 -6.78 3.31 21.68
C ARG A 336 -8.30 3.22 21.54
N HIS A 337 -8.79 2.88 20.34
CA HIS A 337 -10.22 2.75 20.10
C HIS A 337 -10.83 1.62 20.93
N ALA A 338 -10.19 0.45 20.97
CA ALA A 338 -10.61 -0.70 21.76
C ALA A 338 -10.63 -0.40 23.26
N ALA A 339 -9.59 0.24 23.80
CA ALA A 339 -9.53 0.64 25.21
C ALA A 339 -10.75 1.49 25.60
N LYS A 340 -11.11 2.45 24.75
CA LYS A 340 -12.27 3.32 24.97
C LYS A 340 -13.59 2.57 24.77
N ALA A 341 -13.75 1.87 23.66
CA ALA A 341 -15.01 1.25 23.24
C ALA A 341 -15.38 0.00 24.05
N LEU A 342 -14.40 -0.77 24.53
CA LEU A 342 -14.62 -2.01 25.28
C LEU A 342 -14.54 -1.80 26.80
N PHE A 343 -13.69 -0.88 27.26
CA PHE A 343 -13.38 -0.73 28.69
C PHE A 343 -13.61 0.69 29.24
N GLY A 344 -14.13 1.62 28.43
CA GLY A 344 -14.35 3.01 28.85
C GLY A 344 -13.06 3.78 29.18
N HIS A 345 -11.90 3.26 28.80
CA HIS A 345 -10.60 3.82 29.16
C HIS A 345 -10.02 4.64 28.01
N THR A 346 -9.91 5.95 28.19
CA THR A 346 -9.31 6.85 27.19
C THR A 346 -7.81 6.97 27.46
N ILE A 347 -7.00 6.69 26.42
CA ILE A 347 -5.54 6.77 26.51
C ILE A 347 -5.07 8.04 25.79
N GLU A 348 -4.53 8.98 26.56
CA GLU A 348 -3.93 10.22 26.06
C GLU A 348 -2.40 10.11 26.00
N GLY A 349 -1.76 10.90 25.13
CA GLY A 349 -0.31 10.89 24.98
C GLY A 349 0.24 9.62 24.29
N PRO A 350 1.57 9.45 24.21
CA PRO A 350 2.21 8.35 23.49
C PRO A 350 1.95 6.99 24.15
N LEU A 351 1.82 5.93 23.34
CA LEU A 351 1.74 4.55 23.83
C LEU A 351 3.12 4.00 24.18
N GLU A 352 3.21 3.26 25.29
CA GLU A 352 4.44 2.59 25.70
C GLU A 352 4.57 1.21 25.03
N PHE A 353 5.33 1.16 23.94
CA PHE A 353 5.67 -0.09 23.27
C PHE A 353 6.82 -0.81 23.96
N LYS A 354 6.56 -2.00 24.52
CA LYS A 354 7.60 -2.86 25.07
C LYS A 354 8.30 -3.62 23.95
N THR A 355 9.58 -3.34 23.75
CA THR A 355 10.41 -4.10 22.80
C THR A 355 10.65 -5.52 23.33
N LEU A 356 10.40 -6.53 22.49
CA LEU A 356 10.62 -7.92 22.85
C LEU A 356 12.02 -8.36 22.40
N ARG A 357 12.15 -8.88 21.18
CA ARG A 357 13.42 -9.42 20.66
C ARG A 357 14.29 -8.36 19.98
N ASN A 358 13.65 -7.44 19.27
CA ASN A 358 14.28 -6.39 18.46
C ASN A 358 13.24 -5.28 18.23
N SER A 359 13.67 -4.16 17.65
CA SER A 359 12.82 -3.00 17.35
C SER A 359 11.61 -3.33 16.46
N ASP A 360 11.68 -4.41 15.71
CA ASP A 360 10.63 -4.90 14.79
C ASP A 360 9.63 -5.84 15.47
N PHE A 361 9.78 -6.13 16.76
CA PHE A 361 8.81 -6.92 17.52
C PHE A 361 8.53 -6.25 18.87
N ARG A 362 7.41 -5.53 18.94
CA ARG A 362 6.99 -4.77 20.13
C ARG A 362 5.59 -5.17 20.57
N GLU A 363 5.32 -4.97 21.84
CA GLU A 363 4.07 -5.33 22.51
C GLU A 363 3.42 -4.12 23.18
N LEU A 364 2.09 -4.10 23.19
CA LEU A 364 1.27 -3.15 23.94
C LEU A 364 0.34 -3.92 24.87
N THR A 365 0.23 -3.47 26.11
CA THR A 365 -0.63 -4.08 27.13
C THR A 365 -1.46 -3.03 27.83
N LEU A 366 -2.76 -3.30 28.00
CA LEU A 366 -3.64 -2.53 28.87
C LEU A 366 -3.92 -3.37 30.12
N GLU A 367 -3.55 -2.85 31.27
CA GLU A 367 -3.85 -3.45 32.57
C GLU A 367 -4.90 -2.62 33.30
N LEU A 368 -6.00 -3.25 33.68
CA LEU A 368 -7.05 -2.67 34.51
C LEU A 368 -7.29 -3.58 35.70
N GLU A 369 -7.38 -3.02 36.90
CA GLU A 369 -7.62 -3.78 38.15
C GLU A 369 -6.64 -4.96 38.36
N GLY A 370 -5.38 -4.80 37.93
CA GLY A 370 -4.35 -5.84 38.05
C GLY A 370 -4.50 -7.01 37.06
N LYS A 371 -5.37 -6.89 36.05
CA LYS A 371 -5.55 -7.87 34.97
C LYS A 371 -5.21 -7.26 33.62
N THR A 372 -4.47 -7.99 32.79
CA THR A 372 -4.27 -7.61 31.39
C THR A 372 -5.58 -7.82 30.62
N VAL A 373 -6.19 -6.74 30.16
CA VAL A 373 -7.48 -6.76 29.41
C VAL A 373 -7.29 -6.65 27.90
N LEU A 374 -6.18 -6.07 27.44
CA LEU A 374 -5.77 -6.04 26.04
C LEU A 374 -4.28 -6.32 25.92
N LYS A 375 -3.91 -7.14 24.94
CA LYS A 375 -2.53 -7.46 24.60
C LYS A 375 -2.36 -7.50 23.09
N PHE A 376 -1.63 -6.53 22.55
CA PHE A 376 -1.40 -6.33 21.12
C PHE A 376 0.08 -6.50 20.79
N ALA A 377 0.39 -6.81 19.54
CA ALA A 377 1.76 -6.85 19.05
C ALA A 377 1.93 -6.15 17.70
N THR A 378 3.11 -5.58 17.48
CA THR A 378 3.63 -5.24 16.15
C THR A 378 4.73 -6.23 15.81
N CYS A 379 4.66 -6.85 14.64
CA CYS A 379 5.53 -7.94 14.21
C CYS A 379 5.99 -7.70 12.77
N TYR A 380 7.17 -7.10 12.62
CA TYR A 380 7.74 -6.74 11.32
C TYR A 380 8.88 -7.70 10.97
N GLY A 381 8.99 -8.05 9.70
CA GLY A 381 10.01 -8.97 9.20
C GLY A 381 9.61 -10.44 9.35
N PHE A 382 9.92 -11.24 8.31
CA PHE A 382 9.62 -12.68 8.27
C PHE A 382 10.18 -13.50 9.44
N GLN A 383 11.36 -13.13 9.94
CA GLN A 383 11.97 -13.81 11.09
C GLN A 383 11.11 -13.68 12.36
N ASN A 384 10.52 -12.50 12.57
CA ASN A 384 9.64 -12.27 13.71
C ASN A 384 8.28 -12.96 13.47
N LEU A 385 7.76 -12.89 12.25
CA LEU A 385 6.49 -13.48 11.83
C LEU A 385 6.41 -14.98 12.10
N GLN A 386 7.50 -15.73 11.85
CA GLN A 386 7.56 -17.17 12.15
C GLN A 386 7.27 -17.48 13.62
N ASN A 387 7.57 -16.56 14.55
CA ASN A 387 7.26 -16.75 15.97
C ASN A 387 5.77 -16.63 16.25
N ILE A 388 5.08 -15.66 15.64
CA ILE A 388 3.62 -15.52 15.75
C ILE A 388 2.94 -16.76 15.16
N VAL A 389 3.38 -17.19 13.97
CA VAL A 389 2.87 -18.41 13.33
C VAL A 389 3.05 -19.64 14.23
N ARG A 390 4.21 -19.80 14.87
CA ARG A 390 4.45 -20.89 15.82
C ARG A 390 3.54 -20.79 17.04
N LYS A 391 3.34 -19.59 17.61
CA LYS A 391 2.41 -19.37 18.73
C LYS A 391 0.97 -19.74 18.34
N LEU A 392 0.52 -19.37 17.15
CA LEU A 392 -0.80 -19.74 16.61
C LEU A 392 -0.94 -21.26 16.46
N LYS A 393 0.01 -21.92 15.79
CA LYS A 393 0.01 -23.39 15.60
C LYS A 393 -0.02 -24.16 16.91
N THR A 394 0.66 -23.65 17.93
CA THR A 394 0.72 -24.27 19.26
C THR A 394 -0.40 -23.85 20.19
N ARG A 395 -1.34 -23.00 19.73
CA ARG A 395 -2.42 -22.40 20.54
C ARG A 395 -1.90 -21.68 21.80
N LYS A 396 -0.73 -21.05 21.68
CA LYS A 396 -0.04 -20.26 22.73
C LYS A 396 0.04 -18.78 22.36
N CYS A 397 -0.78 -18.33 21.41
CA CYS A 397 -0.87 -16.92 21.07
C CYS A 397 -1.85 -16.26 22.03
N ASP A 398 -1.35 -15.35 22.86
CA ASP A 398 -2.09 -14.62 23.89
C ASP A 398 -2.44 -13.18 23.48
N TYR A 399 -2.17 -12.83 22.22
CA TYR A 399 -2.55 -11.54 21.63
C TYR A 399 -4.02 -11.56 21.19
N GLN A 400 -4.68 -10.41 21.26
CA GLN A 400 -5.98 -10.19 20.61
C GLN A 400 -5.82 -9.53 19.24
N TYR A 401 -4.75 -8.80 19.01
CA TYR A 401 -4.44 -8.18 17.72
C TYR A 401 -2.94 -8.24 17.44
N VAL A 402 -2.57 -8.48 16.17
CA VAL A 402 -1.17 -8.43 15.71
C VAL A 402 -1.10 -7.65 14.39
N GLU A 403 -0.39 -6.52 14.41
CA GLU A 403 0.02 -5.81 13.20
C GLU A 403 1.25 -6.52 12.59
N ILE A 404 1.14 -6.93 11.33
CA ILE A 404 2.15 -7.72 10.63
C ILE A 404 2.63 -6.96 9.40
N MET A 405 3.95 -6.81 9.31
CA MET A 405 4.63 -6.34 8.10
C MET A 405 5.66 -7.36 7.65
N ALA A 406 5.69 -7.64 6.37
CA ALA A 406 6.65 -8.53 5.75
C ALA A 406 8.11 -8.03 5.86
N CYS A 407 8.31 -6.72 5.68
CA CYS A 407 9.63 -6.09 5.71
C CYS A 407 10.02 -5.70 7.15
N PRO A 408 11.29 -5.90 7.58
CA PRO A 408 11.84 -5.24 8.76
C PRO A 408 11.73 -3.73 8.63
N ALA A 409 11.49 -2.99 9.72
CA ALA A 409 11.13 -1.56 9.72
C ALA A 409 9.87 -1.19 8.89
N GLY A 410 9.07 -2.20 8.50
CA GLY A 410 7.80 -2.02 7.82
C GLY A 410 7.91 -1.32 6.46
N CYS A 411 6.92 -0.49 6.11
CA CYS A 411 6.75 0.04 4.76
C CYS A 411 7.87 0.99 4.31
N LEU A 412 8.57 1.65 5.23
CA LEU A 412 9.69 2.55 4.89
C LEU A 412 10.91 1.81 4.35
N ASN A 413 11.02 0.50 4.63
CA ASN A 413 12.05 -0.39 4.10
C ASN A 413 11.48 -1.33 3.03
N GLY A 414 10.37 -0.94 2.39
CA GLY A 414 9.78 -1.71 1.30
C GLY A 414 10.72 -1.83 0.09
N GLY A 415 10.61 -2.94 -0.65
CA GLY A 415 11.51 -3.24 -1.77
C GLY A 415 11.51 -2.20 -2.90
N GLY A 416 10.39 -1.47 -3.06
CA GLY A 416 10.20 -0.44 -4.09
C GLY A 416 10.68 0.97 -3.68
N GLN A 417 11.28 1.11 -2.50
CA GLN A 417 11.85 2.39 -2.05
C GLN A 417 13.12 2.76 -2.81
N ILE A 418 13.43 4.06 -2.80
CA ILE A 418 14.71 4.57 -3.29
C ILE A 418 15.83 3.97 -2.45
N LYS A 419 16.85 3.41 -3.11
CA LYS A 419 17.97 2.76 -2.44
C LYS A 419 18.89 3.78 -1.74
N PRO A 420 19.64 3.38 -0.71
CA PRO A 420 20.59 4.26 -0.02
C PRO A 420 21.60 4.90 -0.98
N LYS A 421 21.94 6.16 -0.71
CA LYS A 421 23.01 6.87 -1.45
C LYS A 421 24.37 6.24 -1.15
N THR A 422 25.34 6.45 -2.03
CA THR A 422 26.73 5.99 -1.80
C THR A 422 27.25 6.53 -0.47
N GLY A 423 27.66 5.63 0.44
CA GLY A 423 28.14 5.99 1.78
C GLY A 423 27.07 6.05 2.87
N GLN A 424 25.79 5.89 2.53
CA GLN A 424 24.68 5.81 3.50
C GLN A 424 24.33 4.35 3.77
N THR A 425 24.21 3.99 5.04
CA THR A 425 23.73 2.66 5.44
C THR A 425 22.21 2.55 5.30
N PRO A 426 21.64 1.34 5.10
CA PRO A 426 20.19 1.16 5.10
C PRO A 426 19.51 1.64 6.39
N LYS A 427 20.16 1.45 7.54
CA LYS A 427 19.65 1.90 8.85
C LYS A 427 19.57 3.42 8.96
N GLU A 428 20.59 4.14 8.50
CA GLU A 428 20.57 5.61 8.47
C GLU A 428 19.46 6.12 7.56
N LEU A 429 19.28 5.52 6.38
CA LEU A 429 18.18 5.87 5.48
C LEU A 429 16.82 5.68 6.17
N ILE A 430 16.57 4.51 6.78
CA ILE A 430 15.31 4.23 7.47
C ILE A 430 15.04 5.25 8.58
N ASN A 431 16.05 5.62 9.36
CA ASN A 431 15.91 6.63 10.41
C ASN A 431 15.54 8.01 9.84
N SER A 432 16.16 8.42 8.74
CA SER A 432 15.81 9.67 8.05
C SER A 432 14.38 9.62 7.50
N LEU A 433 13.98 8.49 6.92
CA LEU A 433 12.63 8.29 6.40
C LEU A 433 11.57 8.38 7.50
N GLU A 434 11.83 7.74 8.66
CA GLU A 434 10.92 7.78 9.81
C GLU A 434 10.77 9.21 10.33
N ALA A 435 11.89 9.94 10.49
CA ALA A 435 11.85 11.33 10.92
C ALA A 435 11.07 12.24 9.94
N THR A 436 11.32 12.07 8.63
CA THR A 436 10.60 12.82 7.59
C THR A 436 9.12 12.47 7.54
N TYR A 437 8.77 11.19 7.69
CA TYR A 437 7.38 10.74 7.77
C TYR A 437 6.68 11.34 9.00
N MET A 438 7.32 11.31 10.18
CA MET A 438 6.70 11.84 11.40
C MET A 438 6.49 13.36 11.32
N ASN A 439 7.39 14.08 10.65
CA ASN A 439 7.19 15.49 10.35
C ASN A 439 6.04 15.72 9.34
N ASP A 440 5.84 14.82 8.36
CA ASP A 440 4.72 14.85 7.41
C ASP A 440 3.36 14.66 8.10
N THR A 441 3.32 13.91 9.19
CA THR A 441 2.10 13.59 9.95
C THR A 441 2.09 14.23 11.34
N ALA A 442 2.84 15.32 11.56
CA ALA A 442 3.01 15.93 12.87
C ALA A 442 1.67 16.44 13.46
N LEU A 443 0.72 16.82 12.60
CA LEU A 443 -0.68 16.96 12.95
C LEU A 443 -1.34 15.58 13.01
N SER A 444 -0.87 14.72 13.92
CA SER A 444 -1.41 13.39 14.07
C SER A 444 -2.87 13.51 14.50
N THR A 445 -3.76 13.09 13.61
CA THR A 445 -5.20 13.18 13.83
C THR A 445 -5.75 11.79 14.05
N ASP A 446 -6.64 11.69 15.04
CA ASP A 446 -7.51 10.54 15.19
C ASP A 446 -8.26 10.32 13.85
N PRO A 447 -8.17 9.14 13.20
CA PRO A 447 -8.86 8.87 11.94
C PRO A 447 -10.35 9.22 11.97
N PHE A 448 -11.00 9.05 13.13
CA PHE A 448 -12.42 9.37 13.34
C PHE A 448 -12.72 10.89 13.29
N GLN A 449 -11.70 11.74 13.39
CA GLN A 449 -11.80 13.20 13.27
C GLN A 449 -11.38 13.72 11.90
N ASN A 450 -10.98 12.86 10.95
CA ASN A 450 -10.63 13.30 9.61
C ASN A 450 -11.90 13.74 8.86
N PRO A 451 -11.99 15.02 8.42
CA PRO A 451 -13.17 15.54 7.73
C PRO A 451 -13.43 14.87 6.37
N ILE A 452 -12.39 14.41 5.67
CA ILE A 452 -12.50 13.66 4.41
C ILE A 452 -13.08 12.27 4.69
N ALA A 453 -12.57 11.56 5.70
CA ALA A 453 -13.08 10.26 6.09
C ALA A 453 -14.55 10.33 6.54
N LYS A 454 -14.90 11.37 7.31
CA LYS A 454 -16.29 11.64 7.71
C LYS A 454 -17.20 11.88 6.51
N ARG A 455 -16.80 12.74 5.57
CA ARG A 455 -17.57 12.98 4.33
C ARG A 455 -17.78 11.71 3.52
N LEU A 456 -16.74 10.90 3.32
CA LEU A 456 -16.84 9.63 2.59
C LEU A 456 -17.73 8.62 3.33
N SER A 457 -17.75 8.67 4.67
CA SER A 457 -18.68 7.88 5.47
C SER A 457 -20.11 8.36 5.25
N ASP A 458 -20.39 9.65 5.44
CA ASP A 458 -21.73 10.24 5.31
C ASP A 458 -22.33 10.07 3.90
N GLU A 459 -21.51 10.17 2.86
CA GLU A 459 -21.96 10.15 1.46
C GLU A 459 -21.93 8.77 0.78
N TRP A 460 -21.14 7.81 1.28
CA TRP A 460 -20.89 6.54 0.58
C TRP A 460 -20.94 5.30 1.47
N LEU A 461 -20.19 5.29 2.58
CA LEU A 461 -19.98 4.06 3.36
C LEU A 461 -20.96 3.89 4.53
N HIS A 462 -21.65 4.97 4.91
CA HIS A 462 -22.48 5.07 6.11
C HIS A 462 -21.67 4.77 7.39
N GLU A 463 -22.21 3.91 8.26
CA GLU A 463 -21.54 3.53 9.50
C GLU A 463 -20.51 2.39 9.27
N PRO A 464 -19.46 2.29 10.11
CA PRO A 464 -18.52 1.17 10.03
C PRO A 464 -19.21 -0.18 10.13
N GLY A 465 -18.85 -1.11 9.25
CA GLY A 465 -19.46 -2.44 9.15
C GLY A 465 -20.85 -2.49 8.51
N SER A 466 -21.32 -1.39 7.92
CA SER A 466 -22.52 -1.35 7.08
C SER A 466 -22.41 -2.29 5.88
N HIS A 467 -23.51 -2.47 5.15
CA HIS A 467 -23.50 -3.24 3.89
C HIS A 467 -22.51 -2.64 2.86
N GLU A 468 -22.53 -1.31 2.66
CA GLU A 468 -21.65 -0.65 1.69
C GLU A 468 -20.19 -0.69 2.17
N ALA A 469 -19.92 -0.49 3.46
CA ALA A 469 -18.58 -0.64 4.03
C ALA A 469 -18.04 -2.05 3.82
N LYS A 470 -18.83 -3.09 4.12
CA LYS A 470 -18.45 -4.49 3.85
C LYS A 470 -18.21 -4.76 2.37
N LYS A 471 -19.02 -4.19 1.48
CA LYS A 471 -18.91 -4.40 0.05
C LYS A 471 -17.64 -3.77 -0.53
N TYR A 472 -17.27 -2.56 -0.12
CA TYR A 472 -16.16 -1.82 -0.75
C TYR A 472 -14.87 -1.85 0.04
N LEU A 473 -14.92 -1.97 1.37
CA LEU A 473 -13.75 -1.94 2.24
C LEU A 473 -13.38 -3.30 2.82
N HIS A 474 -14.12 -4.38 2.54
CA HIS A 474 -13.72 -5.74 2.93
C HIS A 474 -13.47 -6.65 1.74
N THR A 475 -12.67 -7.68 1.99
CA THR A 475 -12.33 -8.76 1.05
C THR A 475 -12.22 -10.09 1.81
N GLN A 476 -11.98 -11.16 1.06
CA GLN A 476 -11.71 -12.49 1.60
C GLN A 476 -10.37 -12.98 1.07
N TYR A 477 -9.69 -13.81 1.87
CA TYR A 477 -8.40 -14.39 1.52
C TYR A 477 -8.53 -15.89 1.40
N HIS A 478 -7.85 -16.47 0.42
CA HIS A 478 -8.09 -17.84 -0.02
C HIS A 478 -6.78 -18.62 -0.07
N ALA A 479 -6.79 -19.85 0.45
CA ALA A 479 -5.59 -20.69 0.41
C ALA A 479 -5.29 -21.08 -1.04
N VAL A 480 -4.05 -20.87 -1.48
CA VAL A 480 -3.61 -21.30 -2.81
C VAL A 480 -3.36 -22.79 -2.78
N VAL A 481 -4.19 -23.56 -3.49
CA VAL A 481 -4.04 -25.01 -3.59
C VAL A 481 -2.80 -25.32 -4.42
N LYS A 482 -1.74 -25.81 -3.76
CA LYS A 482 -0.58 -26.38 -4.46
C LYS A 482 -1.04 -27.64 -5.19
N SER A 483 -0.65 -27.81 -6.45
CA SER A 483 -0.93 -29.03 -7.21
C SER A 483 -0.44 -30.26 -6.42
N VAL A 484 -1.13 -31.40 -6.57
CA VAL A 484 -0.80 -32.67 -5.87
C VAL A 484 0.68 -33.06 -6.08
N THR A 485 1.25 -32.71 -7.23
CA THR A 485 2.66 -32.92 -7.59
C THR A 485 3.63 -32.13 -6.71
N ALA A 486 3.26 -30.93 -6.22
CA ALA A 486 4.08 -30.12 -5.32
C ALA A 486 4.00 -30.57 -3.85
N GLN A 487 2.99 -31.35 -3.46
CA GLN A 487 2.87 -31.93 -2.11
C GLN A 487 3.76 -33.16 -1.91
N LEU A 488 4.02 -33.93 -2.98
CA LEU A 488 4.82 -35.17 -2.92
C LEU A 488 6.33 -34.93 -2.74
N ASN A 489 6.83 -33.72 -3.03
CA ASN A 489 8.26 -33.39 -2.86
C ASN A 489 8.64 -32.91 -1.45
N ASN A 490 7.69 -32.88 -0.50
CA ASN A 490 7.91 -32.47 0.89
C ASN A 490 7.80 -33.63 1.90
N TRP A 491 7.88 -34.88 1.44
CA TRP A 491 7.91 -36.08 2.30
C TRP A 491 9.26 -36.77 2.24
#